data_AF-A0A2E6TZQ7-F1
#
_entry.id   AF-A0A2E6TZQ7-F1
#
_cell.length_a   1.000
_cell.length_b   1.000
_cell.length_c   1.000
_cell.angle_alpha   90.00
_cell.angle_beta   90.00
_cell.angle_gamma   90.00
#
_symmetry.space_group_name_H-M   'P 1'
#
loop_
_entity.id
_entity.type
_entity.pdbx_description
1 polymer ?
#
loop_
_entity_poly.entity_id
_entity_poly.type
_entity_poly.pdbx_seq_one_letter_code
_entity_poly.pdbx_strand_id
1 'polypeptide(L)'
;MNIRAKSEKGFSLIELLVVVAIIGVLAAVGVVGYQGYIDSTKKAVTENNSKAVHQWLLNAKTIRSAGIDVDPSECTIASLPSTTDSATAVAPGGCFAGLGAEGHPFETFKNPYNQSRSGSNTILVTPSAAEVVDGTTACVDLLAGSEDGDVLIRVSGTIAHLDVFYCSKVDGTSGRLTKMTNTITNF
;
A
#
# COMPACT_ATOMS: atom_id res chain seq x y z
N MET A 1 -10.48 -71.99 -0.75
CA MET A 1 -10.36 -70.52 -0.84
C MET A 1 -8.95 -70.20 -1.33
N ASN A 2 -8.76 -69.96 -2.63
CA ASN A 2 -7.43 -69.69 -3.20
C ASN A 2 -7.10 -68.21 -3.01
N ILE A 3 -6.23 -67.88 -2.04
CA ILE A 3 -5.67 -66.54 -1.91
C ILE A 3 -4.51 -66.43 -2.90
N ARG A 4 -4.76 -65.77 -4.03
CA ARG A 4 -3.69 -65.35 -4.95
C ARG A 4 -2.97 -64.18 -4.29
N ALA A 5 -1.79 -64.43 -3.73
CA ALA A 5 -0.90 -63.37 -3.25
C ALA A 5 -0.49 -62.50 -4.46
N LYS A 6 -1.04 -61.30 -4.54
CA LYS A 6 -0.63 -60.29 -5.52
C LYS A 6 0.80 -59.88 -5.16
N SER A 7 1.73 -60.02 -6.09
CA SER A 7 3.10 -59.52 -5.92
C SER A 7 3.03 -57.99 -5.82
N GLU A 8 3.10 -57.49 -4.60
CA GLU A 8 3.32 -56.07 -4.31
C GLU A 8 4.74 -55.74 -4.77
N LYS A 9 4.89 -55.08 -5.92
CA LYS A 9 6.18 -54.56 -6.38
C LYS A 9 6.57 -53.41 -5.46
N GLY A 10 7.54 -53.63 -4.58
CA GLY A 10 8.11 -52.58 -3.74
C GLY A 10 8.82 -51.52 -4.60
N PHE A 11 8.71 -50.26 -4.17
CA PHE A 11 9.38 -49.13 -4.81
C PHE A 11 10.90 -49.23 -4.59
N SER A 12 11.70 -49.05 -5.64
CA SER A 12 13.16 -49.11 -5.52
C SER A 12 13.71 -47.82 -4.90
N LEU A 13 14.73 -47.95 -4.03
CA LEU A 13 15.43 -46.79 -3.46
C LEU A 13 16.00 -45.86 -4.54
N ILE A 14 16.44 -46.41 -5.67
CA ILE A 14 16.98 -45.61 -6.78
C ILE A 14 15.89 -44.83 -7.52
N GLU A 15 14.68 -45.38 -7.61
CA GLU A 15 13.53 -44.69 -8.20
C GLU A 15 13.14 -43.49 -7.34
N LEU A 16 13.22 -43.65 -6.00
CA LEU A 16 12.97 -42.55 -5.07
C LEU A 16 14.07 -41.47 -5.17
N LEU A 17 15.33 -41.89 -5.26
CA LEU A 17 16.48 -40.97 -5.32
C LEU A 17 16.42 -40.06 -6.55
N VAL A 18 16.10 -40.61 -7.73
CA VAL A 18 15.97 -39.82 -8.96
C VAL A 18 14.82 -38.80 -8.86
N VAL A 19 13.68 -39.19 -8.30
CA VAL A 19 12.53 -38.28 -8.16
C VAL A 19 12.89 -37.11 -7.24
N VAL A 20 13.56 -37.37 -6.12
CA VAL A 20 14.02 -36.30 -5.20
C VAL A 20 15.03 -35.38 -5.89
N ALA A 21 15.95 -35.93 -6.69
CA ALA A 21 16.92 -35.14 -7.44
C ALA A 21 16.24 -34.19 -8.44
N ILE A 22 15.24 -34.67 -9.19
CA ILE A 22 14.51 -33.85 -10.17
C ILE A 22 13.68 -32.78 -9.46
N ILE A 23 12.95 -33.14 -8.38
CA ILE A 23 12.17 -32.17 -7.59
C ILE A 23 13.08 -31.10 -6.99
N GLY A 24 14.29 -31.46 -6.55
CA GLY A 24 15.26 -30.51 -6.02
C GLY A 24 15.64 -29.41 -7.01
N VAL A 25 15.89 -29.76 -8.28
CA VAL A 25 16.19 -28.78 -9.33
C VAL A 25 14.97 -27.92 -9.67
N LEU A 26 13.79 -28.53 -9.81
CA LEU A 26 12.54 -27.82 -10.12
C LEU A 26 12.17 -26.83 -9.00
N ALA A 27 12.37 -27.20 -7.74
CA ALA A 27 12.12 -26.33 -6.60
C ALA A 27 13.03 -25.10 -6.63
N ALA A 28 14.33 -25.28 -6.92
CA ALA A 28 15.29 -24.17 -6.95
C ALA A 28 14.91 -23.11 -8.00
N VAL A 29 14.57 -23.53 -9.22
CA VAL A 29 14.16 -22.60 -10.29
C VAL A 29 12.76 -22.01 -10.02
N GLY A 30 11.84 -22.82 -9.51
CA GLY A 30 10.47 -22.40 -9.22
C GLY A 30 10.37 -21.31 -8.15
N VAL A 31 11.23 -21.35 -7.11
CA VAL A 31 11.21 -20.37 -6.02
C VAL A 31 11.51 -18.95 -6.51
N VAL A 32 12.53 -18.76 -7.35
CA VAL A 32 12.92 -17.43 -7.84
C VAL A 32 11.83 -16.83 -8.74
N GLY A 33 11.24 -17.65 -9.63
CA GLY A 33 10.13 -17.21 -10.48
C GLY A 33 8.89 -16.81 -9.68
N TYR A 34 8.56 -17.59 -8.65
CA TYR A 34 7.41 -17.29 -7.78
C TYR A 34 7.60 -16.02 -6.95
N GLN A 35 8.81 -15.77 -6.43
CA GLN A 35 9.12 -14.54 -5.69
C GLN A 35 8.89 -13.29 -6.53
N GLY A 36 9.33 -13.27 -7.80
CA GLY A 36 9.10 -12.14 -8.70
C GLY A 36 7.61 -11.86 -8.96
N TYR A 37 6.79 -12.92 -9.08
CA TYR A 37 5.33 -12.78 -9.22
C TYR A 37 4.67 -12.21 -7.95
N ILE A 38 5.11 -12.64 -6.77
CA ILE A 38 4.61 -12.11 -5.50
C ILE A 38 4.97 -10.63 -5.36
N ASP A 39 6.20 -10.23 -5.69
CA ASP A 39 6.62 -8.84 -5.58
C ASP A 39 5.89 -7.91 -6.56
N SER A 40 5.63 -8.35 -7.79
CA SER A 40 4.81 -7.59 -8.75
C SER A 40 3.35 -7.48 -8.31
N THR A 41 2.80 -8.54 -7.73
CA THR A 41 1.44 -8.55 -7.16
C THR A 41 1.34 -7.56 -6.00
N LYS A 42 2.33 -7.56 -5.08
CA LYS A 42 2.36 -6.60 -3.97
C LYS A 42 2.40 -5.16 -4.47
N LYS A 43 3.24 -4.86 -5.47
CA LYS A 43 3.28 -3.53 -6.10
C LYS A 43 1.93 -3.11 -6.69
N ALA A 44 1.28 -4.01 -7.42
CA ALA A 44 -0.03 -3.74 -8.01
C ALA A 44 -1.13 -3.49 -6.94
N VAL A 45 -1.10 -4.23 -5.83
CA VAL A 45 -2.01 -3.99 -4.70
C VAL A 45 -1.75 -2.62 -4.07
N THR A 46 -0.49 -2.25 -3.85
CA THR A 46 -0.16 -0.92 -3.33
C THR A 46 -0.65 0.20 -4.25
N GLU A 47 -0.45 0.06 -5.56
CA GLU A 47 -0.96 1.02 -6.55
C GLU A 47 -2.50 1.11 -6.54
N ASN A 48 -3.19 -0.01 -6.34
CA ASN A 48 -4.64 -0.01 -6.20
C ASN A 48 -5.12 0.65 -4.91
N ASN A 49 -4.40 0.44 -3.80
CA ASN A 49 -4.68 1.12 -2.53
C ASN A 49 -4.51 2.64 -2.67
N SER A 50 -3.44 3.13 -3.31
CA SER A 50 -3.25 4.56 -3.53
C SER A 50 -4.27 5.16 -4.50
N LYS A 51 -4.69 4.41 -5.53
CA LYS A 51 -5.83 4.79 -6.38
C LYS A 51 -7.11 4.94 -5.57
N ALA A 52 -7.43 3.99 -4.70
CA ALA A 52 -8.65 4.06 -3.87
C ALA A 52 -8.63 5.28 -2.94
N VAL A 53 -7.49 5.54 -2.29
CA VAL A 53 -7.29 6.73 -1.45
C VAL A 53 -7.44 8.02 -2.27
N HIS A 54 -6.81 8.09 -3.44
CA HIS A 54 -6.89 9.26 -4.32
C HIS A 54 -8.31 9.55 -4.79
N GLN A 55 -9.06 8.52 -5.21
CA GLN A 55 -10.45 8.66 -5.66
C GLN A 55 -11.36 9.08 -4.51
N TRP A 56 -11.18 8.51 -3.33
CA TRP A 56 -11.94 8.92 -2.16
C TRP A 56 -11.69 10.40 -1.81
N LEU A 57 -10.44 10.87 -1.85
CA LEU A 57 -10.12 12.28 -1.61
C LEU A 57 -10.77 13.22 -2.65
N LEU A 58 -10.75 12.84 -3.93
CA LEU A 58 -11.43 13.61 -4.98
C LEU A 58 -12.95 13.69 -4.76
N ASN A 59 -13.56 12.57 -4.38
CA ASN A 59 -14.98 12.50 -4.09
C ASN A 59 -15.33 13.32 -2.84
N ALA A 60 -14.54 13.19 -1.78
CA ALA A 60 -14.68 13.96 -0.54
C ALA A 60 -14.64 15.46 -0.82
N LYS A 61 -13.66 15.93 -1.59
CA LYS A 61 -13.59 17.34 -2.03
C LYS A 61 -14.84 17.76 -2.82
N THR A 62 -15.29 16.93 -3.76
CA THR A 62 -16.44 17.26 -4.61
C THR A 62 -17.73 17.37 -3.77
N ILE A 63 -17.96 16.44 -2.85
CA ILE A 63 -19.12 16.44 -1.95
C ILE A 63 -19.08 17.67 -1.03
N ARG A 64 -17.90 17.99 -0.47
CA ARG A 64 -17.71 19.18 0.38
C ARG A 64 -17.95 20.48 -0.38
N SER A 65 -17.54 20.56 -1.64
CA SER A 65 -17.82 21.73 -2.49
C SER A 65 -19.31 21.96 -2.73
N ALA A 66 -20.14 20.92 -2.57
CA ALA A 66 -21.60 21.00 -2.61
C ALA A 66 -22.24 21.32 -1.25
N GLY A 67 -21.44 21.59 -0.20
CA GLY A 67 -21.94 21.92 1.13
C GLY A 67 -22.33 20.71 1.98
N ILE A 68 -21.91 19.51 1.60
CA ILE A 68 -22.23 18.26 2.31
C ILE A 68 -20.97 17.77 3.03
N ASP A 69 -21.11 17.47 4.32
CA ASP A 69 -20.05 16.87 5.12
C ASP A 69 -19.86 15.40 4.75
N VAL A 70 -18.60 14.98 4.74
CA VAL A 70 -18.21 13.58 4.52
C VAL A 70 -17.57 13.05 5.78
N ASP A 71 -17.82 11.78 6.08
CA ASP A 71 -16.99 11.06 7.04
C ASP A 71 -15.55 11.02 6.52
N PRO A 72 -14.55 11.14 7.39
CA PRO A 72 -14.70 11.17 8.84
C PRO A 72 -15.08 12.54 9.40
N SER A 73 -15.65 12.58 10.62
CA SER A 73 -16.19 13.80 11.26
C SER A 73 -15.20 14.98 11.38
N GLU A 74 -13.91 14.68 11.32
CA GLU A 74 -12.78 15.61 11.31
C GLU A 74 -12.61 16.31 9.95
N CYS A 75 -13.26 15.81 8.90
CA CYS A 75 -13.25 16.32 7.52
C CYS A 75 -14.49 17.16 7.14
N THR A 76 -15.25 17.64 8.12
CA THR A 76 -16.37 18.54 7.86
C THR A 76 -15.91 19.87 7.25
N ILE A 77 -16.84 20.63 6.69
CA ILE A 77 -16.61 21.98 6.18
C ILE A 77 -16.17 22.91 7.32
N ALA A 78 -16.68 22.69 8.55
CA ALA A 78 -16.35 23.48 9.72
C ALA A 78 -14.94 23.20 10.25
N SER A 79 -14.50 21.93 10.22
CA SER A 79 -13.19 21.51 10.75
C SER A 79 -12.03 21.65 9.75
N LEU A 80 -12.32 21.76 8.45
CA LEU A 80 -11.33 21.98 7.40
C LEU A 80 -11.76 23.09 6.42
N PRO A 81 -11.90 24.35 6.85
CA PRO A 81 -12.17 25.47 5.94
C PRO A 81 -11.05 25.64 4.90
N SER A 82 -11.35 26.34 3.80
CA SER A 82 -10.40 26.59 2.70
C SER A 82 -9.16 27.43 3.09
N THR A 83 -9.09 27.89 4.34
CA THR A 83 -7.95 28.60 4.92
C THR A 83 -7.09 27.71 5.83
N THR A 84 -7.44 26.44 6.01
CA THR A 84 -6.68 25.54 6.87
C THR A 84 -5.34 25.20 6.23
N ASP A 85 -4.26 25.51 6.94
CA ASP A 85 -2.91 25.19 6.50
C ASP A 85 -2.62 23.68 6.57
N SER A 86 -1.56 23.27 5.86
CA SER A 86 -1.18 21.86 5.80
C SER A 86 -0.86 21.25 7.16
N ALA A 87 -0.31 22.01 8.11
CA ALA A 87 0.09 21.48 9.41
C ALA A 87 -1.14 21.12 10.25
N THR A 88 -2.14 22.00 10.27
CA THR A 88 -3.40 21.83 10.97
C THR A 88 -4.24 20.72 10.35
N ALA A 89 -4.24 20.60 9.02
CA ALA A 89 -4.98 19.55 8.31
C ALA A 89 -4.48 18.12 8.62
N VAL A 90 -3.22 17.99 9.06
CA VAL A 90 -2.54 16.70 9.36
C VAL A 90 -2.27 16.51 10.86
N ALA A 91 -2.55 17.52 11.69
CA ALA A 91 -2.39 17.42 13.14
C ALA A 91 -3.29 16.29 13.71
N PRO A 92 -3.01 15.75 14.91
CA PRO A 92 -3.90 14.81 15.57
C PRO A 92 -5.33 15.38 15.67
N GLY A 93 -6.32 14.64 15.18
CA GLY A 93 -7.72 15.10 15.08
C GLY A 93 -8.02 16.01 13.88
N GLY A 94 -7.03 16.31 13.05
CA GLY A 94 -7.21 16.91 11.73
C GLY A 94 -7.76 15.90 10.73
N CYS A 95 -8.49 16.41 9.73
CA CYS A 95 -9.17 15.61 8.70
C CYS A 95 -8.33 14.45 8.16
N PHE A 96 -7.08 14.73 7.74
CA PHE A 96 -6.28 13.73 7.05
C PHE A 96 -5.53 12.79 7.99
N ALA A 97 -5.36 13.15 9.27
CA ALA A 97 -4.67 12.31 10.25
C ALA A 97 -5.47 11.05 10.61
N GLY A 98 -6.81 11.12 10.52
CA GLY A 98 -7.70 10.04 10.91
C GLY A 98 -8.04 9.04 9.80
N LEU A 99 -7.61 9.23 8.55
CA LEU A 99 -8.15 8.47 7.41
C LEU A 99 -8.05 6.94 7.52
N GLY A 100 -7.03 6.44 8.23
CA GLY A 100 -6.83 5.02 8.50
C GLY A 100 -7.19 4.57 9.93
N ALA A 101 -7.78 5.44 10.75
CA ALA A 101 -8.14 5.10 12.13
C ALA A 101 -9.37 4.18 12.21
N GLU A 102 -9.67 3.65 13.39
CA GLU A 102 -10.82 2.76 13.63
C GLU A 102 -12.15 3.47 13.31
N GLY A 103 -12.97 2.89 12.44
CA GLY A 103 -14.22 3.47 11.96
C GLY A 103 -14.06 4.41 10.76
N HIS A 104 -12.84 4.60 10.23
CA HIS A 104 -12.56 5.48 9.11
C HIS A 104 -12.43 4.72 7.77
N PRO A 105 -12.48 5.41 6.61
CA PRO A 105 -12.60 4.77 5.29
C PRO A 105 -11.49 3.76 4.94
N PHE A 106 -10.31 3.89 5.53
CA PHE A 106 -9.16 3.03 5.21
C PHE A 106 -8.67 2.18 6.39
N GLU A 107 -9.44 2.03 7.47
CA GLU A 107 -9.08 1.18 8.62
C GLU A 107 -8.55 -0.20 8.20
N THR A 108 -9.22 -0.81 7.22
CA THR A 108 -8.96 -2.18 6.79
C THR A 108 -7.85 -2.31 5.74
N PHE A 109 -7.26 -1.20 5.28
CA PHE A 109 -6.22 -1.24 4.26
C PHE A 109 -4.96 -1.89 4.82
N LYS A 110 -4.52 -2.98 4.19
CA LYS A 110 -3.32 -3.74 4.58
C LYS A 110 -2.15 -3.35 3.69
N ASN A 111 -0.97 -3.27 4.28
CA ASN A 111 0.26 -3.17 3.51
C ASN A 111 0.60 -4.57 2.93
N PRO A 112 0.76 -4.73 1.61
CA PRO A 112 1.01 -6.03 0.99
C PRO A 112 2.43 -6.57 1.20
N TYR A 113 3.39 -5.73 1.58
CA TYR A 113 4.76 -6.13 1.93
C TYR A 113 4.89 -6.45 3.43
N ASN A 114 4.12 -5.78 4.30
CA ASN A 114 4.08 -6.00 5.74
C ASN A 114 2.63 -6.03 6.26
N GLN A 115 2.02 -7.21 6.34
CA GLN A 115 0.61 -7.38 6.70
C GLN A 115 0.28 -7.02 8.17
N SER A 116 1.31 -6.83 9.01
CA SER A 116 1.13 -6.30 10.37
C SER A 116 0.77 -4.81 10.36
N ARG A 117 1.04 -4.08 9.26
CA ARG A 117 0.61 -2.68 9.08
C ARG A 117 -0.78 -2.64 8.45
N SER A 118 -1.68 -1.90 9.08
CA SER A 118 -2.99 -1.54 8.52
C SER A 118 -3.43 -0.16 8.92
N GLY A 119 -4.43 0.37 8.21
CA GLY A 119 -5.09 1.62 8.59
C GLY A 119 -4.08 2.75 8.65
N SER A 120 -4.02 3.45 9.78
CA SER A 120 -3.11 4.58 10.02
C SER A 120 -1.62 4.23 9.93
N ASN A 121 -1.26 2.95 10.01
CA ASN A 121 0.14 2.52 9.82
C ASN A 121 0.48 2.24 8.34
N THR A 122 -0.52 2.14 7.47
CA THR A 122 -0.32 1.94 6.02
C THR A 122 -0.61 3.23 5.24
N ILE A 123 -1.60 4.01 5.68
CA ILE A 123 -1.95 5.30 5.10
C ILE A 123 -1.31 6.38 5.96
N LEU A 124 -0.18 6.89 5.49
CA LEU A 124 0.61 7.86 6.21
C LEU A 124 0.39 9.25 5.64
N VAL A 125 0.22 10.24 6.50
CA VAL A 125 -0.01 11.63 6.08
C VAL A 125 1.05 12.53 6.70
N THR A 126 1.59 13.45 5.91
CA THR A 126 2.60 14.40 6.39
C THR A 126 2.42 15.78 5.74
N PRO A 127 2.54 16.88 6.51
CA PRO A 127 2.71 18.19 5.93
C PRO A 127 4.14 18.32 5.39
N SER A 128 4.30 18.57 4.09
CA SER A 128 5.64 18.75 3.52
C SER A 128 5.61 19.59 2.25
N ALA A 129 6.62 20.45 2.10
CA ALA A 129 6.93 21.18 0.87
C ALA A 129 8.11 20.57 0.10
N ALA A 130 8.62 19.41 0.54
CA ALA A 130 9.75 18.75 -0.11
C ALA A 130 9.39 18.37 -1.55
N GLU A 131 10.32 18.61 -2.47
CA GLU A 131 10.19 18.16 -3.86
C GLU A 131 10.29 16.63 -3.92
N VAL A 132 9.40 16.01 -4.69
CA VAL A 132 9.37 14.56 -4.90
C VAL A 132 9.53 14.30 -6.39
N VAL A 133 10.56 13.55 -6.75
CA VAL A 133 10.83 13.09 -8.11
C VAL A 133 10.38 11.64 -8.21
N ASP A 134 9.37 11.40 -9.03
CA ASP A 134 8.76 10.08 -9.21
C ASP A 134 9.79 9.01 -9.58
N GLY A 135 9.66 7.85 -8.93
CA GLY A 135 10.56 6.71 -9.09
C GLY A 135 11.96 6.90 -8.50
N THR A 136 12.31 8.09 -8.00
CA THR A 136 13.67 8.42 -7.55
C THR A 136 13.73 8.74 -6.06
N THR A 137 12.85 9.60 -5.55
CA THR A 137 12.81 9.96 -4.12
C THR A 137 12.47 8.74 -3.27
N ALA A 138 13.22 8.50 -2.21
CA ALA A 138 12.94 7.38 -1.31
C ALA A 138 11.71 7.71 -0.44
N CYS A 139 10.92 6.70 -0.08
CA CYS A 139 9.72 6.92 0.73
C CYS A 139 10.02 7.54 2.10
N VAL A 140 11.15 7.14 2.68
CA VAL A 140 11.64 7.64 3.97
C VAL A 140 12.05 9.11 3.94
N ASP A 141 12.35 9.67 2.76
CA ASP A 141 12.72 11.08 2.62
C ASP A 141 11.49 12.00 2.75
N LEU A 142 10.30 11.50 2.36
CA LEU A 142 9.05 12.23 2.56
C LEU A 142 8.53 12.06 3.98
N LEU A 143 8.61 10.84 4.53
CA LEU A 143 8.22 10.56 5.91
C LEU A 143 9.05 9.43 6.49
N ALA A 144 9.79 9.73 7.55
CA ALA A 144 10.57 8.73 8.27
C ALA A 144 9.69 7.60 8.83
N GLY A 145 10.16 6.36 8.71
CA GLY A 145 9.41 5.17 9.15
C GLY A 145 8.41 4.63 8.12
N SER A 146 8.34 5.22 6.92
CA SER A 146 7.61 4.65 5.80
C SER A 146 8.24 3.35 5.31
N GLU A 147 7.42 2.37 4.99
CA GLU A 147 7.82 1.06 4.47
C GLU A 147 7.32 0.86 3.04
N ASP A 148 7.93 -0.12 2.34
CA ASP A 148 7.42 -0.57 1.04
C ASP A 148 5.96 -0.99 1.19
N GLY A 149 5.09 -0.53 0.29
CA GLY A 149 3.67 -0.82 0.33
C GLY A 149 2.80 0.20 1.05
N ASP A 150 3.39 1.19 1.71
CA ASP A 150 2.63 2.28 2.31
C ASP A 150 2.11 3.26 1.24
N VAL A 151 0.98 3.90 1.54
CA VAL A 151 0.42 5.01 0.78
C VAL A 151 0.72 6.29 1.57
N LEU A 152 1.39 7.24 0.93
CA LEU A 152 1.78 8.50 1.56
C LEU A 152 0.96 9.64 0.98
N ILE A 153 0.31 10.41 1.82
CA ILE A 153 -0.42 11.63 1.45
C ILE A 153 0.42 12.81 1.93
N ARG A 154 0.97 13.57 0.98
CA ARG A 154 1.61 14.85 1.27
C ARG A 154 0.56 15.94 1.24
N VAL A 155 0.47 16.71 2.31
CA VAL A 155 -0.33 17.95 2.34
C VAL A 155 0.63 19.13 2.28
N SER A 156 0.38 20.10 1.40
CA SER A 156 1.25 21.25 1.19
C SER A 156 0.46 22.56 1.06
N GLY A 157 1.12 23.67 1.32
CA GLY A 157 0.57 25.03 1.13
C GLY A 157 -0.19 25.61 2.34
N THR A 158 -0.58 26.87 2.20
CA THR A 158 -1.46 27.60 3.14
C THR A 158 -2.93 27.22 2.98
N ILE A 159 -3.25 26.57 1.86
CA ILE A 159 -4.50 25.88 1.57
C ILE A 159 -4.11 24.43 1.32
N ALA A 160 -4.86 23.47 1.85
CA ALA A 160 -4.53 22.05 1.68
C ALA A 160 -4.51 21.63 0.20
N HIS A 161 -3.30 21.44 -0.34
CA HIS A 161 -3.04 20.73 -1.59
C HIS A 161 -2.55 19.32 -1.26
N LEU A 162 -3.20 18.30 -1.82
CA LEU A 162 -2.88 16.90 -1.53
C LEU A 162 -2.23 16.24 -2.74
N ASP A 163 -1.12 15.56 -2.47
CA ASP A 163 -0.48 14.64 -3.39
C ASP A 163 -0.49 13.24 -2.77
N VAL A 164 -1.04 12.28 -3.50
CA VAL A 164 -1.06 10.88 -3.07
C VAL A 164 0.09 10.16 -3.77
N PHE A 165 0.94 9.52 -2.98
CA PHE A 165 2.04 8.70 -3.45
C PHE A 165 1.85 7.28 -2.94
N TYR A 166 2.45 6.33 -3.66
CA TYR A 166 2.67 5.01 -3.12
C TYR A 166 4.15 4.66 -3.07
N CYS A 167 4.51 3.90 -2.04
CA CYS A 167 5.86 3.38 -1.86
C CYS A 167 5.97 1.99 -2.50
N SER A 168 6.79 1.84 -3.53
CA SER A 168 7.05 0.52 -4.12
C SER A 168 8.52 0.29 -4.39
N LYS A 169 8.96 -0.96 -4.28
CA LYS A 169 10.32 -1.35 -4.63
C LYS A 169 10.57 -1.15 -6.13
N VAL A 170 11.74 -0.60 -6.45
CA VAL A 170 12.26 -0.47 -7.80
C VAL A 170 13.57 -1.27 -7.85
N ASP A 171 13.63 -2.26 -8.74
CA ASP A 171 14.82 -3.09 -8.99
C ASP A 171 15.45 -3.74 -7.75
N GLY A 172 14.62 -4.17 -6.80
CA GLY A 172 15.08 -4.84 -5.57
C GLY A 172 15.70 -3.90 -4.52
N THR A 173 15.70 -2.58 -4.77
CA THR A 173 16.15 -1.57 -3.80
C THR A 173 15.01 -1.09 -2.90
N SER A 174 15.35 -0.28 -1.88
CA SER A 174 14.38 0.40 -1.00
C SER A 174 13.31 1.16 -1.79
N GLY A 175 12.10 1.23 -1.22
CA GLY A 175 10.94 1.83 -1.84
C GLY A 175 11.14 3.26 -2.34
N ARG A 176 10.60 3.48 -3.54
CA ARG A 176 10.56 4.78 -4.21
C ARG A 176 9.14 5.29 -4.28
N LEU A 177 9.00 6.60 -4.12
CA LEU A 177 7.72 7.27 -4.26
C LEU A 177 7.31 7.32 -5.72
N THR A 178 6.06 6.98 -5.98
CA THR A 178 5.42 7.24 -7.28
C THR A 178 4.11 7.96 -7.03
N LYS A 179 3.95 9.12 -7.65
CA LYS A 179 2.78 9.98 -7.49
C LYS A 179 1.58 9.47 -8.29
N MET A 180 0.40 9.65 -7.72
CA MET A 180 -0.87 9.55 -8.44
C MET A 180 -1.08 10.78 -9.32
N THR A 181 -1.56 10.58 -10.55
CA THR A 181 -1.50 11.53 -11.67
C THR A 181 -1.78 13.01 -11.35
N ASN A 182 -2.76 13.33 -10.50
CA ASN A 182 -3.17 14.71 -10.25
C ASN A 182 -2.98 15.11 -8.79
N THR A 183 -2.48 16.33 -8.58
CA THR A 183 -2.58 17.01 -7.27
C THR A 183 -4.01 17.45 -7.03
N ILE A 184 -4.55 17.15 -5.86
CA ILE A 184 -5.86 17.65 -5.43
C ILE A 184 -5.64 19.03 -4.81
N THR A 185 -5.91 20.07 -5.58
CA THR A 185 -5.67 21.46 -5.15
C THR A 185 -6.86 22.02 -4.39
N ASN A 186 -6.64 22.92 -3.43
CA ASN A 186 -7.72 23.66 -2.75
C ASN A 186 -8.83 22.73 -2.22
N PHE A 187 -8.44 21.76 -1.39
CA PHE A 187 -9.36 20.76 -0.84
C PHE A 187 -10.45 21.39 0.03
#